data_AF-A0A9D7ZT95-F1
#
_entry.id   AF-A0A9D7ZT95-F1
#
_cell.length_a   1.000
_cell.length_b   1.000
_cell.length_c   1.000
_cell.angle_alpha   90.00
_cell.angle_beta   90.00
_cell.angle_gamma   90.00
#
_symmetry.space_group_name_H-M   'P 1'
#
loop_
_entity.id
_entity.type
_entity.pdbx_description
1 polymer ?
#
loop_
_entity_poly.entity_id
_entity_poly.type
_entity_poly.pdbx_seq_one_letter_code
_entity_poly.pdbx_strand_id
1 'polypeptide(L)'
;MNNIKVAIHKFKKRYGVKLADVWERPFEKVQIADGLTLKLSTDLLASDFLVNVPVLKTHAQVKVSLGIKNLKGFLNVGSRKKCHSADHKKDLEYMISHLANFLPPSATIIDGVYTLERGPSFDGKPRRSDLVIASSNLIAADMVGASVLGHDPVDIPYLVKAAADHEISMDIDEIDIVGEKIEDVKAFHKYTFSYNKENTLPLSMEKMGIKGLAFHKFDSSLCTYCSALIGKLLTIIAMSYKGKPFDDVEFLTGKRMRPCMDAKKSILVGQCMCALNKNHEGSGEIVKIKGCPPDPGQAASALKGIGIDIDPSFFTNFEMEGAFFMKRFENKPEFDESYYTIT
;
A
#
# COMPACT_ATOMS: atom_id res chain seq x y z
N MET A 1 -10.09 13.19 10.74
CA MET A 1 -10.38 11.94 11.51
C MET A 1 -11.76 11.93 12.18
N ASN A 2 -12.36 13.09 12.49
CA ASN A 2 -13.68 13.16 13.15
C ASN A 2 -14.83 12.57 12.29
N ASN A 3 -14.83 12.75 10.96
CA ASN A 3 -15.92 12.28 10.09
C ASN A 3 -16.02 10.75 9.97
N ILE A 4 -14.88 10.03 9.97
CA ILE A 4 -14.87 8.55 9.91
C ILE A 4 -15.45 7.94 11.18
N LYS A 5 -15.09 8.49 12.35
CA LYS A 5 -15.66 8.05 13.63
C LYS A 5 -17.17 8.30 13.69
N VAL A 6 -17.64 9.42 13.14
CA VAL A 6 -19.07 9.76 13.05
C VAL A 6 -19.81 8.80 12.12
N ALA A 7 -19.29 8.50 10.93
CA ALA A 7 -19.90 7.56 10.00
C ALA A 7 -20.04 6.16 10.61
N ILE A 8 -18.96 5.61 11.15
CA ILE A 8 -18.95 4.28 11.78
C ILE A 8 -19.94 4.21 12.97
N HIS A 9 -20.06 5.27 13.78
CA HIS A 9 -21.05 5.34 14.86
C HIS A 9 -22.49 5.36 14.34
N LYS A 10 -22.77 6.08 13.25
CA LYS A 10 -24.09 6.08 12.61
C LYS A 10 -24.44 4.70 12.05
N PHE A 11 -23.47 4.00 11.42
CA PHE A 11 -23.64 2.63 10.96
C PHE A 11 -24.04 1.67 12.10
N LYS A 12 -23.32 1.74 13.23
CA LYS A 12 -23.67 1.01 14.46
C LYS A 12 -25.08 1.34 14.95
N LYS A 13 -25.44 2.63 15.02
CA LYS A 13 -26.76 3.06 15.50
C LYS A 13 -27.89 2.60 14.58
N ARG A 14 -27.69 2.65 13.26
CA ARG A 14 -28.70 2.30 12.25
C ARG A 14 -28.93 0.81 12.14
N TYR A 15 -27.87 0.00 12.15
CA TYR A 15 -27.95 -1.44 11.87
C TYR A 15 -27.73 -2.32 13.11
N GLY A 16 -27.51 -1.73 14.29
CA GLY A 16 -27.34 -2.49 15.54
C GLY A 16 -26.07 -3.34 15.59
N VAL A 17 -25.11 -3.12 14.69
CA VAL A 17 -23.90 -3.93 14.59
C VAL A 17 -22.91 -3.63 15.72
N LYS A 18 -22.11 -4.63 16.10
CA LYS A 18 -20.96 -4.43 16.98
C LYS A 18 -19.77 -3.97 16.15
N LEU A 19 -19.07 -2.96 16.66
CA LEU A 19 -17.83 -2.48 16.08
C LEU A 19 -16.69 -2.94 16.97
N ALA A 20 -15.64 -3.47 16.34
CA ALA A 20 -14.42 -3.87 17.03
C ALA A 20 -13.22 -3.33 16.26
N ASP A 21 -12.31 -2.66 16.96
CA ASP A 21 -10.97 -2.42 16.42
C ASP A 21 -10.16 -3.70 16.62
N VAL A 22 -9.80 -4.36 15.52
CA VAL A 22 -9.03 -5.61 15.52
C VAL A 22 -7.72 -5.47 16.31
N TRP A 23 -7.12 -4.27 16.36
CA TRP A 23 -5.84 -4.07 17.05
C TRP A 23 -5.95 -3.93 18.56
N GLU A 24 -7.16 -3.68 19.08
CA GLU A 24 -7.47 -3.69 20.51
C GLU A 24 -7.92 -5.07 21.00
N ARG A 25 -7.99 -6.05 20.09
CA ARG A 25 -8.45 -7.41 20.35
C ARG A 25 -7.28 -8.39 20.43
N PRO A 26 -7.47 -9.58 21.02
CA PRO A 26 -6.40 -10.57 21.13
C PRO A 26 -5.94 -11.11 19.77
N PHE A 27 -4.68 -11.53 19.73
CA PHE A 27 -4.08 -12.21 18.60
C PHE A 27 -3.43 -13.50 19.05
N GLU A 28 -3.54 -14.54 18.24
CA GLU A 28 -2.89 -15.82 18.47
C GLU A 28 -1.86 -16.14 17.42
N LYS A 29 -0.93 -17.02 17.79
CA LYS A 29 0.24 -17.37 17.00
C LYS A 29 -0.12 -18.53 16.06
N VAL A 30 -0.09 -18.30 14.75
CA VAL A 30 -0.46 -19.27 13.71
C VAL A 30 0.73 -19.56 12.81
N GLN A 31 1.03 -20.85 12.60
CA GLN A 31 2.03 -21.28 11.64
C GLN A 31 1.43 -21.22 10.24
N ILE A 32 1.91 -20.28 9.42
CA ILE A 32 1.38 -20.05 8.07
C ILE A 32 2.09 -20.87 7.00
N ALA A 33 3.33 -21.28 7.27
CA ALA A 33 4.14 -22.17 6.44
C ALA A 33 5.26 -22.77 7.31
N ASP A 34 6.05 -23.70 6.77
CA ASP A 34 7.16 -24.29 7.51
C ASP A 34 8.16 -23.24 8.03
N GLY A 35 8.47 -23.32 9.33
CA GLY A 35 9.29 -22.35 10.04
C GLY A 35 8.80 -20.89 9.97
N LEU A 36 7.53 -20.65 9.60
CA LEU A 36 6.99 -19.31 9.44
C LEU A 36 5.68 -19.13 10.19
N THR A 37 5.70 -18.19 11.12
CA THR A 37 4.56 -17.87 11.98
C THR A 37 4.21 -16.40 11.92
N LEU A 38 2.90 -16.11 11.90
CA LEU A 38 2.32 -14.79 12.09
C LEU A 38 1.36 -14.80 13.29
N LYS A 39 0.98 -13.62 13.78
CA LYS A 39 -0.07 -13.44 14.79
C LYS A 39 -1.33 -12.88 14.14
N LEU A 40 -2.39 -13.69 14.14
CA LEU A 40 -3.70 -13.39 13.53
C LEU A 40 -4.74 -13.10 14.62
N SER A 41 -5.78 -12.35 14.28
CA SER A 41 -6.88 -12.02 15.18
C SER A 41 -7.61 -13.28 15.63
N THR A 42 -7.80 -13.43 16.95
CA THR A 42 -8.58 -14.55 17.49
C THR A 42 -10.04 -14.50 17.04
N ASP A 43 -10.59 -13.30 16.84
CA ASP A 43 -11.97 -13.12 16.39
C ASP A 43 -12.18 -13.61 14.95
N LEU A 44 -11.19 -13.42 14.08
CA LEU A 44 -11.22 -13.99 12.72
C LEU A 44 -11.26 -15.52 12.78
N LEU A 45 -10.34 -16.10 13.56
CA LEU A 45 -10.15 -17.55 13.61
C LEU A 45 -11.30 -18.28 14.31
N ALA A 46 -11.97 -17.61 15.24
CA ALA A 46 -13.13 -18.13 15.97
C ALA A 46 -14.47 -17.80 15.31
N SER A 47 -14.49 -17.07 14.19
CA SER A 47 -15.75 -16.70 13.52
C SER A 47 -16.33 -17.86 12.72
N ASP A 48 -17.65 -18.03 12.76
CA ASP A 48 -18.35 -19.06 11.98
C ASP A 48 -18.40 -18.73 10.48
N PHE A 49 -18.37 -17.43 10.17
CA PHE A 49 -18.42 -16.92 8.80
C PHE A 49 -17.77 -15.54 8.69
N LEU A 50 -17.01 -15.32 7.62
CA LEU A 50 -16.39 -14.02 7.31
C LEU A 50 -17.03 -13.38 6.06
N VAL A 51 -17.55 -12.16 6.22
CA VAL A 51 -17.87 -11.28 5.08
C VAL A 51 -16.71 -10.30 4.89
N ASN A 52 -15.95 -10.48 3.80
CA ASN A 52 -14.79 -9.66 3.48
C ASN A 52 -15.18 -8.57 2.46
N VAL A 53 -14.98 -7.29 2.80
CA VAL A 53 -15.40 -6.16 1.95
C VAL A 53 -14.20 -5.28 1.56
N PRO A 54 -13.31 -5.76 0.67
CA PRO A 54 -12.19 -4.96 0.17
C PRO A 54 -12.65 -3.91 -0.86
N VAL A 55 -11.83 -2.88 -1.08
CA VAL A 55 -12.00 -1.94 -2.21
C VAL A 55 -11.29 -2.49 -3.45
N LEU A 56 -11.89 -2.35 -4.64
CA LEU A 56 -11.33 -2.72 -5.94
C LEU A 56 -10.20 -1.75 -6.31
N LYS A 57 -8.94 -2.13 -6.02
CA LYS A 57 -7.80 -1.24 -6.22
C LYS A 57 -6.51 -1.91 -6.60
N THR A 58 -5.65 -1.13 -7.23
CA THR A 58 -4.25 -1.48 -7.46
C THR A 58 -3.35 -1.12 -6.27
N HIS A 59 -2.17 -1.74 -6.18
CA HIS A 59 -1.19 -1.53 -5.11
C HIS A 59 0.24 -1.50 -5.64
N ALA A 60 1.02 -0.51 -5.22
CA ALA A 60 2.35 -0.23 -5.77
C ALA A 60 3.37 -1.37 -5.65
N GLN A 61 3.30 -2.17 -4.58
CA GLN A 61 4.22 -3.30 -4.34
C GLN A 61 3.75 -4.66 -4.85
N VAL A 62 2.44 -4.86 -5.02
CA VAL A 62 1.86 -6.20 -5.25
C VAL A 62 0.82 -6.24 -6.38
N LYS A 63 0.89 -5.27 -7.29
CA LYS A 63 -0.04 -4.98 -8.39
C LYS A 63 -1.47 -4.65 -7.97
N VAL A 64 -2.16 -5.49 -7.20
CA VAL A 64 -3.54 -5.28 -6.74
C VAL A 64 -3.71 -5.52 -5.24
N SER A 65 -4.77 -4.95 -4.67
CA SER A 65 -5.11 -5.12 -3.26
C SER A 65 -6.61 -5.36 -3.12
N LEU A 66 -7.00 -6.62 -3.17
CA LEU A 66 -8.37 -7.07 -3.17
C LEU A 66 -8.65 -7.89 -1.90
N GLY A 67 -9.39 -8.99 -2.00
CA GLY A 67 -9.82 -9.85 -0.92
C GLY A 67 -8.68 -10.43 -0.10
N ILE A 68 -7.75 -11.18 -0.72
CA ILE A 68 -6.67 -11.87 0.03
C ILE A 68 -5.81 -10.82 0.74
N LYS A 69 -5.50 -9.73 0.03
CA LYS A 69 -4.67 -8.65 0.55
C LYS A 69 -5.32 -7.91 1.73
N ASN A 70 -6.66 -7.85 1.77
CA ASN A 70 -7.43 -7.23 2.85
C ASN A 70 -7.30 -8.00 4.17
N LEU A 71 -7.05 -9.32 4.12
CA LEU A 71 -6.84 -10.16 5.30
C LEU A 71 -5.60 -9.79 6.10
N LYS A 72 -4.64 -9.06 5.50
CA LYS A 72 -3.54 -8.41 6.24
C LYS A 72 -4.10 -7.52 7.36
N GLY A 73 -5.35 -7.05 7.23
CA GLY A 73 -6.25 -6.49 8.23
C GLY A 73 -6.19 -7.15 9.61
N PHE A 74 -6.14 -8.48 9.62
CA PHE A 74 -6.22 -9.30 10.83
C PHE A 74 -4.88 -9.64 11.44
N LEU A 75 -3.78 -9.11 10.89
CA LEU A 75 -2.45 -9.29 11.47
C LEU A 75 -2.15 -8.20 12.50
N ASN A 76 -1.52 -8.60 13.59
CA ASN A 76 -0.96 -7.64 14.54
C ASN A 76 0.19 -6.83 13.91
N VAL A 77 0.54 -5.70 14.51
CA VAL A 77 1.56 -4.78 13.98
C VAL A 77 2.91 -5.47 13.73
N GLY A 78 3.36 -6.34 14.63
CA GLY A 78 4.62 -7.08 14.48
C GLY A 78 4.61 -7.98 13.25
N SER A 79 3.55 -8.75 13.06
CA SER A 79 3.38 -9.65 11.90
C SER A 79 3.24 -8.88 10.60
N ARG A 80 2.50 -7.77 10.60
CA ARG A 80 2.41 -6.86 9.44
C ARG A 80 3.77 -6.33 8.99
N LYS A 81 4.65 -5.99 9.94
CA LYS A 81 6.04 -5.55 9.67
C LYS A 81 6.93 -6.72 9.22
N LYS A 82 6.68 -7.93 9.73
CA LYS A 82 7.37 -9.17 9.34
C LYS A 82 7.08 -9.57 7.89
N CYS A 83 5.86 -9.35 7.38
CA CYS A 83 5.53 -9.62 5.98
C CYS A 83 6.43 -8.87 4.98
N HIS A 84 6.96 -7.72 5.35
CA HIS A 84 7.91 -6.97 4.52
C HIS A 84 9.33 -7.44 4.78
N SER A 85 9.61 -8.72 4.51
CA SER A 85 10.91 -9.34 4.81
C SER A 85 12.02 -8.86 3.89
N ALA A 86 13.27 -8.93 4.38
CA ALA A 86 14.45 -8.80 3.52
C ALA A 86 14.74 -10.11 2.77
N ASP A 87 14.26 -11.26 3.27
CA ASP A 87 14.38 -12.56 2.61
C ASP A 87 13.45 -12.63 1.39
N HIS A 88 14.02 -12.93 0.22
CA HIS A 88 13.27 -13.05 -1.03
C HIS A 88 12.35 -14.27 -1.08
N LYS A 89 12.66 -15.33 -0.32
CA LYS A 89 11.83 -16.54 -0.25
C LYS A 89 10.59 -16.37 0.63
N LYS A 90 10.62 -15.35 1.50
CA LYS A 90 9.58 -15.05 2.50
C LYS A 90 9.14 -13.60 2.36
N ASP A 91 9.03 -13.15 1.11
CA ASP A 91 8.74 -11.76 0.80
C ASP A 91 7.25 -11.43 1.01
N LEU A 92 6.86 -10.21 0.63
CA LEU A 92 5.52 -9.71 0.85
C LEU A 92 4.46 -10.54 0.12
N GLU A 93 4.71 -10.90 -1.13
CA GLU A 93 3.80 -11.70 -1.98
C GLU A 93 3.57 -13.08 -1.35
N TYR A 94 4.65 -13.77 -0.98
CA TYR A 94 4.58 -15.06 -0.31
C TYR A 94 3.79 -14.99 1.01
N MET A 95 3.99 -13.94 1.80
CA MET A 95 3.28 -13.78 3.07
C MET A 95 1.79 -13.48 2.88
N ILE A 96 1.41 -12.85 1.77
CA ILE A 96 0.00 -12.54 1.44
C ILE A 96 -0.71 -13.80 0.98
N SER A 97 -0.08 -14.61 0.12
CA SER A 97 -0.73 -15.79 -0.47
C SER A 97 -1.26 -16.75 0.61
N HIS A 98 -0.49 -16.95 1.69
CA HIS A 98 -0.84 -17.88 2.76
C HIS A 98 -1.98 -17.37 3.67
N LEU A 99 -2.41 -16.10 3.56
CA LEU A 99 -3.50 -15.60 4.39
C LEU A 99 -4.86 -16.21 4.03
N ALA A 100 -5.02 -16.71 2.80
CA ALA A 100 -6.23 -17.40 2.37
C ALA A 100 -6.44 -18.76 3.08
N ASN A 101 -5.35 -19.39 3.54
CA ASN A 101 -5.36 -20.76 4.07
C ASN A 101 -5.98 -20.88 5.48
N PHE A 102 -6.26 -19.77 6.14
CA PHE A 102 -6.70 -19.72 7.55
C PHE A 102 -8.08 -19.10 7.73
N LEU A 103 -8.87 -19.07 6.67
CA LEU A 103 -10.18 -18.45 6.69
C LEU A 103 -11.26 -19.44 7.16
N PRO A 104 -12.22 -18.96 7.97
CA PRO A 104 -13.50 -19.66 8.08
C PRO A 104 -14.22 -19.63 6.73
N PRO A 105 -15.37 -20.34 6.61
CA PRO A 105 -16.29 -20.11 5.50
C PRO A 105 -16.49 -18.60 5.26
N SER A 106 -16.40 -18.16 4.00
CA SER A 106 -16.38 -16.73 3.72
C SER A 106 -17.08 -16.36 2.42
N ALA A 107 -17.48 -15.10 2.33
CA ALA A 107 -17.87 -14.44 1.09
C ALA A 107 -17.11 -13.12 0.96
N THR A 108 -16.62 -12.84 -0.24
CA THR A 108 -15.91 -11.60 -0.55
C THR A 108 -16.77 -10.72 -1.45
N ILE A 109 -16.95 -9.47 -1.06
CA ILE A 109 -17.70 -8.44 -1.77
C ILE A 109 -16.73 -7.29 -2.02
N ILE A 110 -16.12 -7.26 -3.20
CA ILE A 110 -15.20 -6.20 -3.61
C ILE A 110 -16.03 -4.97 -4.02
N ASP A 111 -15.87 -3.89 -3.26
CA ASP A 111 -16.45 -2.59 -3.53
C ASP A 111 -15.68 -1.88 -4.65
N GLY A 112 -16.31 -1.77 -5.81
CA GLY A 112 -15.81 -1.06 -6.98
C GLY A 112 -16.67 0.13 -7.37
N VAL A 113 -17.46 0.71 -6.46
CA VAL A 113 -18.19 1.96 -6.74
C VAL A 113 -17.18 3.03 -7.16
N TYR A 114 -16.11 3.14 -6.39
CA TYR A 114 -14.88 3.82 -6.79
C TYR A 114 -13.70 2.86 -6.78
N THR A 115 -13.15 2.61 -7.96
CA THR A 115 -11.87 1.90 -8.09
C THR A 115 -10.70 2.84 -7.84
N LEU A 116 -9.55 2.32 -7.43
CA LEU A 116 -8.38 3.16 -7.10
C LEU A 116 -7.10 2.70 -7.83
N GLU A 117 -6.53 3.61 -8.61
CA GLU A 117 -5.16 3.48 -9.12
C GLU A 117 -4.13 3.88 -8.08
N ARG A 118 -2.96 3.22 -8.11
CA ARG A 118 -1.78 3.57 -7.28
C ARG A 118 -2.11 3.68 -5.79
N GLY A 119 -3.01 2.82 -5.31
CA GLY A 119 -3.35 2.75 -3.89
C GLY A 119 -2.19 2.19 -3.05
N PRO A 120 -2.26 2.32 -1.70
CA PRO A 120 -3.33 2.94 -0.90
C PRO A 120 -3.05 4.42 -0.56
N SER A 121 -2.04 5.03 -1.16
CA SER A 121 -1.58 6.37 -0.82
C SER A 121 -2.57 7.46 -1.25
N PHE A 122 -2.49 8.62 -0.61
CA PHE A 122 -3.37 9.79 -0.85
C PHE A 122 -3.29 10.35 -2.28
N ASP A 123 -2.21 10.05 -2.99
CA ASP A 123 -1.93 10.44 -4.37
C ASP A 123 -2.49 9.45 -5.41
N GLY A 124 -3.18 8.40 -4.96
CA GLY A 124 -3.91 7.48 -5.81
C GLY A 124 -4.96 8.20 -6.68
N LYS A 125 -5.38 7.58 -7.79
CA LYS A 125 -6.37 8.16 -8.70
C LYS A 125 -7.68 7.34 -8.64
N PRO A 126 -8.71 7.80 -7.93
CA PRO A 126 -10.00 7.13 -7.92
C PRO A 126 -10.68 7.27 -9.29
N ARG A 127 -11.50 6.30 -9.66
CA ARG A 127 -12.36 6.33 -10.84
C ARG A 127 -13.74 5.78 -10.43
N ARG A 128 -14.81 6.50 -10.76
CA ARG A 128 -16.16 5.97 -10.61
C ARG A 128 -16.35 4.85 -11.61
N SER A 129 -16.59 3.64 -11.11
CA SER A 129 -16.81 2.44 -11.93
C SER A 129 -18.19 1.84 -11.68
N ASP A 130 -18.82 2.13 -10.54
CA ASP A 130 -20.16 1.64 -10.18
C ASP A 130 -20.28 0.11 -10.24
N LEU A 131 -19.23 -0.60 -9.82
CA LEU A 131 -19.15 -2.07 -9.83
C LEU A 131 -19.18 -2.67 -8.43
N VAL A 132 -19.72 -3.89 -8.31
CA VAL A 132 -19.53 -4.75 -7.15
C VAL A 132 -19.21 -6.15 -7.66
N ILE A 133 -18.13 -6.75 -7.14
CA ILE A 133 -17.75 -8.13 -7.46
C ILE A 133 -17.99 -8.96 -6.20
N ALA A 134 -18.82 -9.99 -6.28
CA ALA A 134 -19.14 -10.83 -5.12
C ALA A 134 -18.93 -12.31 -5.45
N SER A 135 -18.28 -13.05 -4.55
CA SER A 135 -18.16 -14.50 -4.65
C SER A 135 -17.96 -15.12 -3.27
N SER A 136 -18.44 -16.36 -3.09
CA SER A 136 -18.07 -17.21 -1.96
C SER A 136 -16.66 -17.80 -2.10
N ASN A 137 -16.06 -17.73 -3.30
CA ASN A 137 -14.67 -18.09 -3.53
C ASN A 137 -13.80 -16.83 -3.57
N LEU A 138 -12.96 -16.66 -2.54
CA LEU A 138 -12.06 -15.53 -2.38
C LEU A 138 -11.08 -15.37 -3.55
N ILE A 139 -10.51 -16.47 -4.04
CA ILE A 139 -9.50 -16.45 -5.10
C ILE A 139 -10.17 -16.08 -6.44
N ALA A 140 -11.35 -16.64 -6.72
CA ALA A 140 -12.14 -16.27 -7.90
C ALA A 140 -12.52 -14.77 -7.89
N ALA A 141 -12.94 -14.23 -6.74
CA ALA A 141 -13.22 -12.80 -6.61
C ALA A 141 -11.98 -11.94 -6.92
N ASP A 142 -10.81 -12.32 -6.41
CA ASP A 142 -9.55 -11.62 -6.67
C ASP A 142 -9.10 -11.74 -8.13
N MET A 143 -9.31 -12.89 -8.79
CA MET A 143 -9.03 -13.08 -10.23
C MET A 143 -9.91 -12.18 -11.11
N VAL A 144 -11.22 -12.15 -10.85
CA VAL A 144 -12.15 -11.26 -11.56
C VAL A 144 -11.79 -9.79 -11.29
N GLY A 145 -11.53 -9.42 -10.03
CA GLY A 145 -11.15 -8.06 -9.67
C GLY A 145 -9.83 -7.61 -10.30
N ALA A 146 -8.83 -8.49 -10.40
CA ALA A 146 -7.59 -8.21 -11.11
C ALA A 146 -7.85 -7.95 -12.60
N SER A 147 -8.64 -8.81 -13.22
CA SER A 147 -8.99 -8.73 -14.65
C SER A 147 -9.76 -7.44 -14.98
N VAL A 148 -10.72 -7.06 -14.14
CA VAL A 148 -11.46 -5.78 -14.24
C VAL A 148 -10.52 -4.57 -14.13
N LEU A 149 -9.49 -4.64 -13.28
CA LEU A 149 -8.45 -3.60 -13.18
C LEU A 149 -7.46 -3.63 -14.36
N GLY A 150 -7.65 -4.53 -15.33
CA GLY A 150 -6.81 -4.70 -16.50
C GLY A 150 -5.48 -5.41 -16.24
N HIS A 151 -5.39 -6.21 -15.18
CA HIS A 151 -4.22 -7.04 -14.89
C HIS A 151 -4.57 -8.51 -15.05
N ASP A 152 -3.73 -9.24 -15.77
CA ASP A 152 -3.88 -10.69 -15.87
C ASP A 152 -3.65 -11.33 -14.47
N PRO A 153 -4.56 -12.18 -13.97
CA PRO A 153 -4.38 -12.90 -12.72
C PRO A 153 -3.06 -13.68 -12.64
N VAL A 154 -2.56 -14.24 -13.75
CA VAL A 154 -1.30 -15.01 -13.78
C VAL A 154 -0.07 -14.15 -13.48
N ASP A 155 -0.22 -12.84 -13.64
CA ASP A 155 0.82 -11.86 -13.45
C ASP A 155 0.94 -11.41 -11.98
N ILE A 156 0.08 -11.90 -11.08
CA ILE A 156 0.00 -11.50 -9.67
C ILE A 156 0.53 -12.64 -8.79
N PRO A 157 1.78 -12.56 -8.28
CA PRO A 157 2.44 -13.70 -7.65
C PRO A 157 1.71 -14.26 -6.42
N TYR A 158 1.19 -13.40 -5.53
CA TYR A 158 0.45 -13.88 -4.36
C TYR A 158 -0.83 -14.63 -4.76
N LEU A 159 -1.46 -14.24 -5.87
CA LEU A 159 -2.72 -14.83 -6.34
C LEU A 159 -2.48 -16.18 -6.99
N VAL A 160 -1.47 -16.28 -7.87
CA VAL A 160 -1.02 -17.56 -8.46
C VAL A 160 -0.70 -18.58 -7.38
N LYS A 161 0.06 -18.15 -6.34
CA LYS A 161 0.42 -19.04 -5.24
C LYS A 161 -0.81 -19.48 -4.43
N ALA A 162 -1.72 -18.57 -4.13
CA ALA A 162 -2.94 -18.90 -3.39
C ALA A 162 -3.85 -19.85 -4.20
N ALA A 163 -4.01 -19.62 -5.50
CA ALA A 163 -4.77 -20.51 -6.39
C ALA A 163 -4.18 -21.92 -6.40
N ALA A 164 -2.86 -22.04 -6.52
CA ALA A 164 -2.17 -23.33 -6.48
C ALA A 164 -2.34 -24.05 -5.12
N ASP A 165 -2.27 -23.34 -4.00
CA ASP A 165 -2.46 -23.92 -2.66
C ASP A 165 -3.90 -24.43 -2.42
N HIS A 166 -4.86 -23.91 -3.18
CA HIS A 166 -6.28 -24.25 -3.11
C HIS A 166 -6.79 -25.07 -4.32
N GLU A 167 -5.89 -25.52 -5.20
CA GLU A 167 -6.21 -26.29 -6.41
C GLU A 167 -7.24 -25.59 -7.33
N ILE A 168 -7.17 -24.26 -7.40
CA ILE A 168 -8.03 -23.43 -8.27
C ILE A 168 -7.28 -23.14 -9.57
N SER A 169 -7.95 -23.35 -10.71
CA SER A 169 -7.43 -22.98 -12.02
C SER A 169 -7.22 -21.47 -12.11
N MET A 170 -6.12 -21.07 -12.77
CA MET A 170 -5.87 -19.67 -13.10
C MET A 170 -6.58 -19.24 -14.39
N ASP A 171 -7.28 -20.15 -15.05
CA ASP A 171 -8.11 -19.85 -16.22
C ASP A 171 -9.37 -19.10 -15.79
N ILE A 172 -9.50 -17.86 -16.26
CA ILE A 172 -10.65 -17.01 -15.95
C ILE A 172 -11.94 -17.54 -16.58
N ASP A 173 -11.83 -18.26 -17.69
CA ASP A 173 -12.97 -18.78 -18.45
C ASP A 173 -13.65 -19.96 -17.73
N GLU A 174 -12.99 -20.57 -16.73
CA GLU A 174 -13.57 -21.58 -15.85
C GLU A 174 -14.46 -20.98 -14.74
N ILE A 175 -14.45 -19.66 -14.55
CA ILE A 175 -15.27 -18.98 -13.54
C ILE A 175 -16.64 -18.62 -14.15
N ASP A 176 -17.72 -19.13 -13.53
CA ASP A 176 -19.08 -18.71 -13.89
C ASP A 176 -19.35 -17.28 -13.44
N ILE A 177 -19.35 -16.35 -14.40
CA ILE A 177 -19.57 -14.92 -14.17
C ILE A 177 -21.00 -14.56 -14.54
N VAL A 178 -21.77 -14.16 -13.53
CA VAL A 178 -23.13 -13.64 -13.70
C VAL A 178 -23.11 -12.10 -13.63
N GLY A 179 -23.74 -11.45 -14.60
CA GLY A 179 -23.83 -9.99 -14.69
C GLY A 179 -23.02 -9.41 -15.85
N GLU A 180 -22.31 -8.31 -15.60
CA GLU A 180 -21.47 -7.64 -16.60
C GLU A 180 -20.32 -8.54 -17.05
N LYS A 181 -19.99 -8.51 -18.35
CA LYS A 181 -18.79 -9.19 -18.86
C LYS A 181 -17.55 -8.42 -18.46
N ILE A 182 -16.48 -9.13 -18.09
CA ILE A 182 -15.21 -8.50 -17.71
C ILE A 182 -14.74 -7.52 -18.79
N GLU A 183 -14.76 -7.90 -20.07
CA GLU A 183 -14.28 -7.05 -21.15
C GLU A 183 -15.09 -5.76 -21.35
N ASP A 184 -16.37 -5.73 -20.93
CA ASP A 184 -17.22 -4.55 -21.04
C ASP A 184 -16.91 -3.51 -19.93
N VAL A 185 -16.41 -3.97 -18.78
CA VAL A 185 -16.15 -3.12 -17.60
C VAL A 185 -14.67 -2.97 -17.26
N LYS A 186 -13.81 -3.70 -17.97
CA LYS A 186 -12.36 -3.70 -17.77
C LYS A 186 -11.77 -2.35 -18.11
N ALA A 187 -11.02 -1.82 -17.15
CA ALA A 187 -10.28 -0.59 -17.32
C ALA A 187 -8.88 -0.75 -16.75
N PHE A 188 -7.85 -0.52 -17.57
CA PHE A 188 -6.48 -0.61 -17.09
C PHE A 188 -6.20 0.44 -16.00
N HIS A 189 -5.83 -0.05 -14.81
CA HIS A 189 -5.44 0.75 -13.67
C HIS A 189 -3.92 0.67 -13.44
N LYS A 190 -3.25 1.81 -13.43
CA LYS A 190 -1.81 1.82 -13.07
C LYS A 190 -1.63 1.47 -11.60
N TYR A 191 -0.72 0.55 -11.30
CA TYR A 191 -0.44 0.15 -9.91
C TYR A 191 0.68 0.96 -9.26
N THR A 192 1.63 1.49 -10.02
CA THR A 192 2.76 2.29 -9.51
C THR A 192 3.11 3.44 -10.43
N PHE A 193 3.88 4.40 -9.93
CA PHE A 193 4.47 5.45 -10.75
C PHE A 193 5.57 4.86 -11.65
N SER A 194 5.66 5.35 -12.88
CA SER A 194 6.78 5.04 -13.77
C SER A 194 8.06 5.67 -13.22
N TYR A 195 9.17 4.95 -13.34
CA TYR A 195 10.50 5.43 -13.02
C TYR A 195 11.29 5.60 -14.32
N ASN A 196 12.39 6.34 -14.25
CA ASN A 196 13.39 6.35 -15.32
C ASN A 196 14.03 4.96 -15.51
N LYS A 197 14.81 4.80 -16.57
CA LYS A 197 15.37 3.50 -16.98
C LYS A 197 16.25 2.88 -15.89
N GLU A 198 16.95 3.73 -15.14
CA GLU A 198 17.86 3.36 -14.06
C GLU A 198 17.12 3.05 -12.74
N ASN A 199 15.80 3.26 -12.67
CA ASN A 199 14.99 3.14 -11.46
C ASN A 199 15.45 4.05 -10.30
N THR A 200 16.09 5.17 -10.61
CA THR A 200 16.63 6.12 -9.63
C THR A 200 15.72 7.31 -9.38
N LEU A 201 14.74 7.60 -10.24
CA LEU A 201 13.82 8.72 -10.02
C LEU A 201 12.46 8.49 -10.68
N PRO A 202 11.34 8.91 -10.05
CA PRO A 202 10.05 8.92 -10.72
C PRO A 202 10.09 9.74 -12.01
N LEU A 203 9.52 9.20 -13.09
CA LEU A 203 9.57 9.79 -14.42
C LEU A 203 8.94 11.19 -14.47
N SER A 204 7.95 11.46 -13.62
CA SER A 204 7.36 12.80 -13.49
C SER A 204 8.37 13.83 -12.96
N MET A 205 9.22 13.43 -11.99
CA MET A 205 10.25 14.31 -11.42
C MET A 205 11.41 14.51 -12.40
N GLU A 206 11.79 13.46 -13.14
CA GLU A 206 12.77 13.59 -14.22
C GLU A 206 12.29 14.58 -15.30
N LYS A 207 11.01 14.49 -15.71
CA LYS A 207 10.38 15.44 -16.65
C LYS A 207 10.29 16.87 -16.13
N MET A 208 10.29 17.07 -14.81
CA MET A 208 10.39 18.40 -14.19
C MET A 208 11.81 18.97 -14.26
N GLY A 209 12.79 18.20 -14.71
CA GLY A 209 14.19 18.61 -14.81
C GLY A 209 15.00 18.39 -13.53
N ILE A 210 14.46 17.66 -12.54
CA ILE A 210 15.16 17.35 -11.29
C ILE A 210 16.43 16.54 -11.61
N LYS A 211 17.59 17.03 -11.14
CA LYS A 211 18.92 16.44 -11.32
C LYS A 211 19.66 16.38 -10.00
N GLY A 212 20.64 15.48 -9.90
CA GLY A 212 21.46 15.29 -8.69
C GLY A 212 20.72 14.69 -7.49
N LEU A 213 19.56 14.08 -7.74
CA LEU A 213 18.74 13.39 -6.74
C LEU A 213 18.39 11.99 -7.26
N ALA A 214 18.69 10.97 -6.46
CA ALA A 214 18.18 9.62 -6.65
C ALA A 214 17.17 9.29 -5.54
N PHE A 215 15.92 9.04 -5.91
CA PHE A 215 14.92 8.43 -5.06
C PHE A 215 14.61 7.04 -5.60
N HIS A 216 15.43 6.05 -5.23
CA HIS A 216 15.41 4.70 -5.81
C HIS A 216 14.04 4.02 -5.71
N LYS A 217 13.69 3.27 -6.76
CA LYS A 217 12.44 2.49 -6.77
C LYS A 217 12.43 1.50 -5.61
N PHE A 218 11.36 1.54 -4.83
CA PHE A 218 11.20 0.70 -3.66
C PHE A 218 11.15 -0.80 -4.01
N ASP A 219 11.54 -1.64 -3.05
CA ASP A 219 11.41 -3.10 -3.15
C ASP A 219 10.31 -3.64 -2.19
N SER A 220 10.04 -4.95 -2.24
CA SER A 220 8.98 -5.60 -1.45
C SER A 220 9.17 -5.53 0.08
N SER A 221 10.40 -5.24 0.53
CA SER A 221 10.74 -5.06 1.95
C SER A 221 10.38 -3.69 2.54
N LEU A 222 9.96 -2.73 1.70
CA LEU A 222 9.44 -1.44 2.16
C LEU A 222 8.11 -1.66 2.90
N CYS A 223 8.01 -1.24 4.17
CA CYS A 223 6.79 -1.42 4.95
C CYS A 223 5.84 -0.22 4.84
N THR A 224 4.56 -0.45 5.20
CA THR A 224 3.48 0.55 5.16
C THR A 224 3.83 1.88 5.85
N TYR A 225 4.52 1.83 7.00
CA TYR A 225 4.86 3.05 7.75
C TYR A 225 5.90 3.91 7.04
N CYS A 226 6.94 3.31 6.48
CA CYS A 226 7.93 4.05 5.70
C CYS A 226 7.34 4.53 4.36
N SER A 227 6.50 3.72 3.72
CA SER A 227 5.82 4.09 2.47
C SER A 227 4.99 5.37 2.61
N ALA A 228 4.31 5.55 3.74
CA ALA A 228 3.53 6.77 4.01
C ALA A 228 4.44 8.02 4.05
N LEU A 229 5.60 7.94 4.69
CA LEU A 229 6.56 9.05 4.72
C LEU A 229 7.17 9.31 3.33
N ILE A 230 7.48 8.26 2.57
CA ILE A 230 8.08 8.39 1.23
C ILE A 230 7.18 9.18 0.28
N GLY A 231 5.87 8.91 0.26
CA GLY A 231 4.94 9.69 -0.56
C GLY A 231 4.98 11.18 -0.22
N LYS A 232 5.10 11.53 1.07
CA LYS A 232 5.25 12.92 1.52
C LYS A 232 6.58 13.53 1.08
N LEU A 233 7.69 12.82 1.26
CA LEU A 233 9.01 13.28 0.84
C LEU A 233 9.03 13.60 -0.66
N LEU A 234 8.54 12.69 -1.50
CA LEU A 234 8.45 12.89 -2.95
C LEU A 234 7.61 14.12 -3.31
N THR A 235 6.45 14.29 -2.67
CA THR A 235 5.55 15.43 -2.89
C THR A 235 6.23 16.75 -2.51
N ILE A 236 6.84 16.82 -1.32
CA ILE A 236 7.53 18.02 -0.83
C ILE A 236 8.70 18.36 -1.75
N ILE A 237 9.54 17.39 -2.11
CA ILE A 237 10.68 17.61 -3.01
C ILE A 237 10.21 18.17 -4.35
N ALA A 238 9.17 17.58 -4.95
CA ALA A 238 8.63 18.06 -6.22
C ALA A 238 8.09 19.50 -6.12
N MET A 239 7.34 19.82 -5.05
CA MET A 239 6.76 21.16 -4.85
C MET A 239 7.80 22.22 -4.48
N SER A 240 8.89 21.84 -3.83
CA SER A 240 9.96 22.76 -3.41
C SER A 240 11.06 22.94 -4.45
N TYR A 241 11.01 22.21 -5.57
CA TYR A 241 12.03 22.29 -6.61
C TYR A 241 11.99 23.65 -7.35
N LYS A 242 13.12 24.35 -7.35
CA LYS A 242 13.28 25.69 -7.95
C LYS A 242 14.21 25.72 -9.17
N GLY A 243 14.35 24.60 -9.87
CA GLY A 243 15.17 24.50 -11.10
C GLY A 243 16.68 24.32 -10.87
N LYS A 244 17.16 24.33 -9.61
CA LYS A 244 18.58 24.08 -9.29
C LYS A 244 18.81 22.60 -9.00
N PRO A 245 19.83 21.95 -9.58
CA PRO A 245 20.18 20.56 -9.24
C PRO A 245 20.46 20.38 -7.75
N PHE A 246 20.16 19.19 -7.24
CA PHE A 246 20.63 18.73 -5.94
C PHE A 246 22.10 18.28 -6.04
N ASP A 247 22.78 18.14 -4.91
CA ASP A 247 24.20 17.80 -4.85
C ASP A 247 24.41 16.30 -4.60
N ASP A 248 24.12 15.48 -5.62
CA ASP A 248 24.28 14.01 -5.63
C ASP A 248 23.76 13.32 -4.36
N VAL A 249 22.49 13.59 -4.07
CA VAL A 249 21.74 13.08 -2.92
C VAL A 249 20.99 11.81 -3.30
N GLU A 250 20.95 10.82 -2.41
CA GLU A 250 20.06 9.68 -2.57
C GLU A 250 19.17 9.39 -1.34
N PHE A 251 17.99 8.82 -1.59
CA PHE A 251 17.09 8.29 -0.57
C PHE A 251 17.03 6.77 -0.66
N LEU A 252 17.34 6.10 0.45
CA LEU A 252 17.32 4.63 0.55
C LEU A 252 16.19 4.16 1.46
N THR A 253 15.48 3.12 1.02
CA THR A 253 14.26 2.64 1.68
C THR A 253 14.20 1.12 1.75
N GLY A 254 13.32 0.58 2.60
CA GLY A 254 13.20 -0.87 2.77
C GLY A 254 14.30 -1.46 3.64
N LYS A 255 14.74 -2.68 3.30
CA LYS A 255 15.65 -3.51 4.10
C LYS A 255 16.77 -4.14 3.27
N ARG A 256 16.97 -3.68 2.03
CA ARG A 256 17.92 -4.28 1.08
C ARG A 256 18.88 -3.28 0.45
N MET A 257 18.47 -2.02 0.29
CA MET A 257 19.29 -1.02 -0.39
C MET A 257 20.57 -0.69 0.37
N ARG A 258 21.62 -0.37 -0.40
CA ARG A 258 22.95 0.02 0.07
C ARG A 258 23.29 1.40 -0.49
N PRO A 259 23.98 2.26 0.28
CA PRO A 259 24.47 3.52 -0.25
C PRO A 259 25.35 3.32 -1.47
N CYS A 260 25.12 4.15 -2.49
CA CYS A 260 25.98 4.24 -3.65
C CYS A 260 27.33 4.86 -3.24
N MET A 261 28.44 4.35 -3.78
CA MET A 261 29.77 4.85 -3.45
C MET A 261 29.99 6.30 -3.91
N ASP A 262 29.32 6.71 -4.97
CA ASP A 262 29.47 8.02 -5.60
C ASP A 262 28.46 9.05 -5.07
N ALA A 263 27.50 8.64 -4.24
CA ALA A 263 26.55 9.57 -3.63
C ALA A 263 27.27 10.42 -2.57
N LYS A 264 27.18 11.75 -2.69
CA LYS A 264 27.73 12.67 -1.69
C LYS A 264 26.95 12.63 -0.39
N LYS A 265 25.64 12.34 -0.46
CA LYS A 265 24.76 12.25 0.70
C LYS A 265 23.73 11.15 0.54
N SER A 266 23.68 10.23 1.49
CA SER A 266 22.69 9.14 1.53
C SER A 266 21.74 9.30 2.72
N ILE A 267 20.45 9.46 2.42
CA ILE A 267 19.38 9.60 3.41
C ILE A 267 18.73 8.23 3.63
N LEU A 268 18.96 7.67 4.82
CA LEU A 268 18.45 6.36 5.24
C LEU A 268 17.07 6.49 5.88
N VAL A 269 16.03 5.98 5.22
CA VAL A 269 14.65 6.14 5.69
C VAL A 269 14.19 4.95 6.53
N GLY A 270 14.00 5.18 7.82
CA GLY A 270 13.49 4.23 8.81
C GLY A 270 14.58 3.43 9.51
N GLN A 271 14.23 2.91 10.69
CA GLN A 271 15.19 2.19 11.53
C GLN A 271 15.81 0.96 10.86
N CYS A 272 15.09 0.26 9.98
CA CYS A 272 15.61 -0.93 9.30
C CYS A 272 16.73 -0.57 8.33
N MET A 273 16.56 0.50 7.55
CA MET A 273 17.58 0.99 6.63
C MET A 273 18.82 1.51 7.39
N CYS A 274 18.59 2.21 8.50
CA CYS A 274 19.65 2.68 9.39
C CYS A 274 20.44 1.52 10.02
N ALA A 275 19.76 0.46 10.46
CA ALA A 275 20.39 -0.71 11.06
C ALA A 275 21.18 -1.53 10.04
N LEU A 276 20.63 -1.68 8.82
CA LEU A 276 21.26 -2.37 7.71
C LEU A 276 22.61 -1.76 7.33
N ASN A 277 22.70 -0.42 7.34
CA ASN A 277 23.86 0.34 6.92
C ASN A 277 24.60 1.01 8.09
N LYS A 278 24.56 0.41 9.28
CA LYS A 278 25.20 0.97 10.49
C LYS A 278 26.72 1.12 10.40
N ASN A 279 27.37 0.23 9.64
CA ASN A 279 28.83 0.14 9.47
C ASN A 279 29.23 0.50 8.03
N HIS A 280 28.52 1.42 7.38
CA HIS A 280 28.90 1.86 6.05
C HIS A 280 30.21 2.66 6.11
N GLU A 281 31.16 2.35 5.24
CA GLU A 281 32.51 2.94 5.19
C GLU A 281 32.75 3.84 3.95
N GLY A 282 31.69 4.20 3.22
CA GLY A 282 31.80 5.09 2.06
C GLY A 282 32.08 6.55 2.41
N SER A 283 32.51 7.31 1.40
CA SER A 283 32.97 8.70 1.57
C SER A 283 31.84 9.73 1.74
N GLY A 284 30.61 9.36 1.36
CA GLY A 284 29.44 10.23 1.43
C GLY A 284 28.87 10.41 2.84
N GLU A 285 28.22 11.56 3.07
CA GLU A 285 27.50 11.85 4.31
C GLU A 285 26.30 10.91 4.48
N ILE A 286 26.18 10.26 5.65
CA ILE A 286 25.00 9.46 6.00
C ILE A 286 24.05 10.25 6.89
N VAL A 287 22.86 10.54 6.39
CA VAL A 287 21.77 11.16 7.14
C VAL A 287 20.74 10.09 7.51
N LYS A 288 20.32 10.05 8.77
CA LYS A 288 19.43 8.99 9.29
C LYS A 288 18.08 9.57 9.67
N ILE A 289 17.00 9.04 9.09
CA ILE A 289 15.62 9.26 9.55
C ILE A 289 15.20 8.00 10.32
N LYS A 290 15.52 7.97 11.62
CA LYS A 290 15.31 6.82 12.51
C LYS A 290 13.83 6.67 12.91
N GLY A 291 13.51 5.55 13.55
CA GLY A 291 12.19 5.28 14.13
C GLY A 291 11.36 4.22 13.38
N CYS A 292 10.30 3.75 14.03
CA CYS A 292 9.26 2.91 13.43
C CYS A 292 7.88 3.18 14.08
N PRO A 293 7.08 4.11 13.52
CA PRO A 293 7.28 4.84 12.24
C PRO A 293 8.50 5.79 12.23
N PRO A 294 9.06 6.15 11.05
CA PRO A 294 10.18 7.08 10.98
C PRO A 294 9.82 8.48 11.49
N ASP A 295 10.80 9.16 12.10
CA ASP A 295 10.60 10.42 12.82
C ASP A 295 10.37 11.63 11.87
N PRO A 296 9.24 12.34 12.01
CA PRO A 296 8.94 13.53 11.20
C PRO A 296 9.96 14.67 11.31
N GLY A 297 10.51 14.93 12.50
CA GLY A 297 11.48 16.01 12.71
C GLY A 297 12.82 15.73 12.06
N GLN A 298 13.25 14.46 12.06
CA GLN A 298 14.43 14.02 11.33
C GLN A 298 14.21 14.06 9.81
N ALA A 299 12.99 13.79 9.34
CA ALA A 299 12.64 13.95 7.93
C ALA A 299 12.72 15.41 7.47
N ALA A 300 12.16 16.35 8.25
CA ALA A 300 12.29 17.78 7.98
C ALA A 300 13.76 18.23 8.02
N SER A 301 14.53 17.76 9.01
CA SER A 301 15.96 18.08 9.12
C SER A 301 16.78 17.55 7.94
N ALA A 302 16.46 16.35 7.44
CA ALA A 302 17.09 15.78 6.25
C ALA A 302 16.79 16.59 4.98
N LEU A 303 15.53 17.06 4.81
CA LEU A 303 15.15 17.95 3.71
C LEU A 303 15.88 19.30 3.79
N LYS A 304 15.97 19.88 4.99
CA LYS A 304 16.73 21.12 5.21
C LYS A 304 18.19 20.97 4.81
N GLY A 305 18.78 19.82 5.13
CA GLY A 305 20.16 19.45 4.76
C GLY A 305 20.41 19.29 3.25
N ILE A 306 19.36 19.34 2.41
CA ILE A 306 19.44 19.33 0.94
C ILE A 306 18.84 20.60 0.31
N GLY A 307 18.66 21.66 1.11
CA GLY A 307 18.19 22.97 0.64
C GLY A 307 16.67 23.13 0.57
N ILE A 308 15.90 22.24 1.18
CA ILE A 308 14.43 22.33 1.27
C ILE A 308 14.02 22.63 2.71
N ASP A 309 13.63 23.86 2.99
CA ASP A 309 13.13 24.25 4.31
C ASP A 309 11.62 24.05 4.39
N ILE A 310 11.16 23.22 5.32
CA ILE A 310 9.74 22.94 5.53
C ILE A 310 9.43 22.78 7.01
N ASP A 311 8.26 23.24 7.41
CA ASP A 311 7.77 23.06 8.77
C ASP A 311 7.52 21.56 9.05
N PRO A 312 8.02 20.98 10.16
CA PRO A 312 7.80 19.57 10.50
C PRO A 312 6.32 19.15 10.58
N SER A 313 5.40 20.10 10.85
CA SER A 313 3.96 19.85 10.90
C SER A 313 3.36 19.35 9.57
N PHE A 314 4.03 19.59 8.43
CA PHE A 314 3.62 19.03 7.13
C PHE A 314 3.65 17.50 7.11
N PHE A 315 4.49 16.87 7.94
CA PHE A 315 4.53 15.42 8.04
C PHE A 315 3.44 14.84 8.93
N THR A 316 2.88 15.63 9.85
CA THR A 316 1.91 15.17 10.86
C THR A 316 0.47 15.62 10.60
N ASN A 317 0.24 16.61 9.73
CA ASN A 317 -1.10 17.12 9.45
C ASN A 317 -1.81 16.37 8.29
N PHE A 318 -2.41 15.23 8.62
CA PHE A 318 -3.15 14.38 7.66
C PHE A 318 -4.44 15.03 7.12
N GLU A 319 -5.05 15.98 7.84
CA GLU A 319 -6.30 16.61 7.41
C GLU A 319 -6.06 17.63 6.30
N MET A 320 -5.02 18.47 6.43
CA MET A 320 -4.61 19.37 5.35
C MET A 320 -4.19 18.61 4.10
N GLU A 321 -3.48 17.48 4.27
CA GLU A 321 -3.05 16.61 3.18
C GLU A 321 -4.24 16.02 2.41
N GLY A 322 -5.19 15.41 3.12
CA GLY A 322 -6.43 14.92 2.51
C GLY A 322 -7.18 16.02 1.77
N ALA A 323 -7.39 17.17 2.40
CA ALA A 323 -8.08 18.30 1.77
C ALA A 323 -7.37 18.79 0.49
N PHE A 324 -6.04 18.90 0.52
CA PHE A 324 -5.26 19.32 -0.66
C PHE A 324 -5.46 18.39 -1.85
N PHE A 325 -5.40 17.07 -1.65
CA PHE A 325 -5.61 16.10 -2.74
C PHE A 325 -7.08 15.96 -3.15
N MET A 326 -8.02 16.25 -2.25
CA MET A 326 -9.45 16.21 -2.56
C MET A 326 -9.91 17.40 -3.42
N LYS A 327 -9.23 18.56 -3.36
CA LYS A 327 -9.56 19.74 -4.19
C LYS A 327 -9.67 19.43 -5.69
N ARG A 328 -8.91 18.46 -6.20
CA ARG A 328 -8.98 18.09 -7.64
C ARG A 328 -10.31 17.43 -8.05
N PHE A 329 -11.11 16.99 -7.08
CA PHE A 329 -12.43 16.39 -7.28
C PHE A 329 -13.57 17.36 -6.98
N GLU A 330 -13.27 18.57 -6.52
CA GLU A 330 -14.29 19.58 -6.24
C GLU A 330 -15.05 19.91 -7.53
N ASN A 331 -16.38 19.84 -7.48
CA ASN A 331 -17.30 20.05 -8.62
C ASN A 331 -17.11 19.06 -9.79
N LYS A 332 -16.49 17.90 -9.56
CA LYS A 332 -16.37 16.84 -10.57
C LYS A 332 -17.60 15.92 -10.52
N PRO A 333 -18.40 15.81 -11.60
CA PRO A 333 -19.61 14.97 -11.59
C PRO A 333 -19.29 13.49 -11.39
N GLU A 334 -18.07 13.06 -11.74
CA GLU A 334 -17.59 11.71 -11.50
C GLU A 334 -17.29 11.41 -10.02
N PHE A 335 -17.28 12.40 -9.13
CA PHE A 335 -17.02 12.21 -7.70
C PHE A 335 -18.19 12.75 -6.88
N ASP A 336 -18.92 11.82 -6.26
CA ASP A 336 -20.09 12.09 -5.45
C ASP A 336 -19.73 11.91 -3.97
N GLU A 337 -19.62 13.04 -3.27
CA GLU A 337 -19.29 13.10 -1.84
C GLU A 337 -20.33 12.43 -0.95
N SER A 338 -21.58 12.29 -1.42
CA SER A 338 -22.68 11.73 -0.63
C SER A 338 -22.42 10.28 -0.23
N TYR A 339 -21.68 9.51 -1.05
CA TYR A 339 -21.27 8.13 -0.73
C TYR A 339 -20.33 8.04 0.48
N TYR A 340 -19.67 9.14 0.85
CA TYR A 340 -18.73 9.19 1.97
C TYR A 340 -19.31 9.88 3.21
N THR A 341 -20.57 10.28 3.13
CA THR A 341 -21.32 10.85 4.25
C THR A 341 -22.44 9.92 4.64
N ILE A 342 -22.52 9.56 5.91
CA ILE A 342 -23.72 8.92 6.45
C ILE A 342 -24.55 10.06 7.03
N THR A 343 -25.67 10.41 6.39
CA THR A 343 -26.62 11.44 6.88
C THR A 343 -27.45 10.90 8.03
#